data_AF-A0A124GGW4-F1
#
_entry.id   AF-A0A124GGW4-F1
#
_cell.length_a   1.000
_cell.length_b   1.000
_cell.length_c   1.000
_cell.angle_alpha   90.00
_cell.angle_beta   90.00
_cell.angle_gamma   90.00
#
_symmetry.space_group_name_H-M   'P 1'
#
loop_
_entity.id
_entity.type
_entity.pdbx_description
1 polymer ?
#
loop_
_entity_poly.entity_id
_entity_poly.type
_entity_poly.pdbx_seq_one_letter_code
_entity_poly.pdbx_strand_id
1 'polypeptide(L)'
;MADDHIRYDILAQEALRGVMRKVLAEVARTGLPGNHHFFITFLTGAPGVRISSRLRERYPEQMTIVIQFQYWDLKVTDAGFEVGLSFSDVPEKLEIPFSAVRGFYDPSVNFELEFDVKAEGAAEDDEAAPAPEPIAVVTEKKPESKKKSAEAEKKPAVADSGGKSADVVSLDAFRKK
;
A
#
# COMPACT_ATOMS: atom_id res chain seq x y z
N MET A 1 8.84 -10.22 -33.66
CA MET A 1 8.34 -10.12 -32.27
C MET A 1 8.20 -8.63 -32.03
N ALA A 2 7.04 -8.14 -31.60
CA ALA A 2 6.83 -6.71 -31.45
C ALA A 2 7.69 -6.23 -30.28
N ASP A 3 8.75 -5.48 -30.58
CA ASP A 3 9.45 -4.71 -29.57
C ASP A 3 8.44 -3.75 -28.96
N ASP A 4 8.05 -4.00 -27.71
CA ASP A 4 7.15 -3.12 -26.99
C ASP A 4 7.93 -1.84 -26.66
N HIS A 5 7.81 -0.83 -27.54
CA HIS A 5 8.56 0.41 -27.43
C HIS A 5 8.14 1.25 -26.21
N ILE A 6 7.00 0.92 -25.59
CA ILE A 6 6.49 1.59 -24.39
C ILE A 6 6.71 0.65 -23.20
N ARG A 7 7.60 1.06 -22.30
CA ARG A 7 7.90 0.35 -21.04
C ARG A 7 6.78 0.55 -20.02
N TYR A 8 5.62 -0.05 -20.28
CA TYR A 8 4.45 0.01 -19.39
C TYR A 8 4.75 -0.52 -17.99
N ASP A 9 5.64 -1.50 -17.88
CA ASP A 9 6.18 -2.04 -16.62
C ASP A 9 6.78 -0.93 -15.76
N ILE A 10 7.67 -0.13 -16.32
CA ILE A 10 8.34 0.98 -15.63
C ILE A 10 7.33 2.07 -15.25
N LEU A 11 6.45 2.44 -16.18
CA LEU A 11 5.44 3.50 -15.94
C LEU A 11 4.46 3.11 -14.82
N ALA A 12 4.03 1.84 -14.80
CA ALA A 12 3.15 1.34 -13.75
C ALA A 12 3.86 1.34 -12.38
N GLN A 13 5.11 0.88 -12.33
CA GLN A 13 5.91 0.89 -11.11
C GLN A 13 6.11 2.31 -10.55
N GLU A 14 6.43 3.29 -11.42
CA GLU A 14 6.56 4.69 -11.00
C GLU A 14 5.25 5.25 -10.46
N ALA A 15 4.12 4.95 -11.11
CA ALA A 15 2.80 5.37 -10.63
C ALA A 15 2.48 4.77 -9.25
N LEU A 16 2.79 3.49 -9.04
CA LEU A 16 2.60 2.80 -7.75
C LEU A 16 3.53 3.36 -6.66
N ARG A 17 4.79 3.69 -6.98
CA ARG A 17 5.70 4.39 -6.03
C ARG A 17 5.11 5.76 -5.65
N GLY A 18 4.42 6.42 -6.58
CA GLY A 18 3.67 7.65 -6.32
C GLY A 18 2.53 7.48 -5.31
N VAL A 19 1.85 6.33 -5.30
CA VAL A 19 0.82 6.00 -4.30
C VAL A 19 1.45 5.90 -2.91
N MET A 20 2.53 5.12 -2.77
CA MET A 20 3.26 4.98 -1.51
C MET A 20 3.72 6.34 -0.97
N ARG A 21 4.26 7.22 -1.83
CA ARG A 21 4.67 8.58 -1.44
C ARG A 21 3.51 9.37 -0.84
N LYS A 22 2.35 9.36 -1.49
CA LYS A 22 1.16 10.09 -1.02
C LYS A 22 0.70 9.58 0.36
N VAL A 23 0.68 8.26 0.54
CA VAL A 23 0.30 7.63 1.82
C VAL A 23 1.26 8.05 2.93
N LEU A 24 2.57 7.94 2.71
CA LEU A 24 3.55 8.33 3.73
C LEU A 24 3.52 9.83 4.01
N ALA A 25 3.29 10.68 3.00
CA ALA A 25 3.19 12.12 3.17
C ALA A 25 1.95 12.53 3.98
N GLU A 26 0.84 11.80 3.84
CA GLU A 26 -0.34 11.98 4.69
C GLU A 26 -0.04 11.59 6.14
N VAL A 27 0.56 10.41 6.34
CA VAL A 27 0.93 9.90 7.66
C VAL A 27 1.95 10.81 8.37
N ALA A 28 2.87 11.42 7.63
CA ALA A 28 3.81 12.40 8.19
C ALA A 28 3.11 13.64 8.76
N ARG A 29 1.91 13.99 8.27
CA ARG A 29 1.15 15.18 8.69
C ARG A 29 0.13 14.89 9.77
N THR A 30 -0.60 13.78 9.64
CA THR A 30 -1.75 13.46 10.48
C THR A 30 -1.50 12.28 11.42
N GLY A 31 -0.40 11.55 11.24
CA GLY A 31 -0.14 10.28 11.91
C GLY A 31 -0.81 9.10 11.21
N LEU A 32 -0.64 7.90 11.77
CA LEU A 32 -1.27 6.69 11.24
C LEU A 32 -2.76 6.66 11.63
N PRO A 33 -3.69 6.53 10.67
CA PRO A 33 -5.10 6.40 11.00
C PRO A 33 -5.40 4.99 11.54
N GLY A 34 -6.24 4.91 12.58
CA GLY A 34 -6.76 3.64 13.08
C GLY A 34 -5.67 2.61 13.43
N ASN A 35 -5.73 1.44 12.79
CA ASN A 35 -4.79 0.33 13.01
C ASN A 35 -3.77 0.18 11.87
N HIS A 36 -3.71 1.14 10.94
CA HIS A 36 -2.80 1.10 9.81
C HIS A 36 -1.34 1.06 10.28
N HIS A 37 -0.55 0.19 9.65
CA HIS A 37 0.89 0.11 9.88
C HIS A 37 1.56 -0.46 8.63
N PHE A 38 2.81 -0.06 8.40
CA PHE A 38 3.48 -0.36 7.14
C PHE A 38 4.72 -1.20 7.37
N PHE A 39 4.85 -2.28 6.60
CA PHE A 39 6.10 -2.99 6.38
C PHE A 39 6.74 -2.45 5.12
N ILE A 40 7.92 -1.85 5.25
CA ILE A 40 8.65 -1.27 4.13
C ILE A 40 9.98 -2.01 4.00
N THR A 41 10.14 -2.73 2.89
CA THR A 41 11.37 -3.45 2.56
C THR A 41 12.17 -2.64 1.55
N PHE A 42 13.44 -2.41 1.81
CA PHE A 42 14.33 -1.64 0.93
C PHE A 42 15.72 -2.27 0.86
N LEU A 43 16.46 -1.95 -0.20
CA LEU A 43 17.85 -2.36 -0.37
C LEU A 43 18.78 -1.44 0.41
N THR A 44 19.57 -1.98 1.33
CA THR A 44 20.43 -1.19 2.23
C THR A 44 21.67 -0.62 1.54
N GLY A 45 22.07 -1.24 0.42
CA GLY A 45 23.18 -0.82 -0.44
C GLY A 45 22.78 0.14 -1.57
N ALA A 46 21.49 0.45 -1.74
CA ALA A 46 21.04 1.31 -2.84
C ALA A 46 21.55 2.76 -2.69
N PRO A 47 21.81 3.47 -3.81
CA PRO A 47 22.27 4.85 -3.78
C PRO A 47 21.32 5.76 -3.00
N GLY A 48 21.90 6.60 -2.12
CA GLY A 48 21.15 7.56 -1.31
C GLY A 48 20.59 7.01 0.01
N VAL A 49 20.62 5.69 0.24
CA VAL A 49 20.23 5.11 1.52
C VAL A 49 21.24 5.46 2.61
N ARG A 50 20.77 6.07 3.70
CA ARG A 50 21.59 6.37 4.89
C ARG A 50 21.05 5.64 6.11
N ILE A 51 21.86 4.72 6.62
CA ILE A 51 21.63 3.94 7.82
C ILE A 51 22.97 3.82 8.56
N SER A 52 22.95 3.48 9.86
CA SER A 52 24.18 3.28 10.62
C SER A 52 25.00 2.09 10.11
N SER A 53 26.32 2.13 10.28
CA SER A 53 27.21 1.02 9.87
C SER A 53 26.81 -0.30 10.54
N ARG A 54 26.37 -0.24 11.80
CA ARG A 54 25.87 -1.40 12.55
C ARG A 54 24.67 -2.06 11.87
N LEU A 55 23.71 -1.26 11.38
CA LEU A 55 22.55 -1.79 10.67
C LEU A 55 22.95 -2.34 9.30
N ARG A 56 23.84 -1.66 8.59
CA ARG A 56 24.33 -2.12 7.28
C ARG A 56 25.11 -3.43 7.37
N GLU A 57 25.93 -3.63 8.40
CA GLU A 57 26.65 -4.89 8.62
C GLU A 57 25.71 -6.03 8.99
N ARG A 58 24.64 -5.74 9.76
CA ARG A 58 23.64 -6.73 10.15
C ARG A 58 22.69 -7.11 9.00
N TYR A 59 22.37 -6.14 8.14
CA TYR A 59 21.45 -6.28 7.01
C TYR A 59 22.14 -5.79 5.71
N PRO A 60 23.03 -6.60 5.12
CA PRO A 60 23.90 -6.16 4.02
C PRO A 60 23.17 -5.98 2.68
N GLU A 61 22.10 -6.72 2.44
CA GLU A 61 21.39 -6.70 1.15
C GLU A 61 20.08 -5.91 1.23
N GLN A 62 19.19 -6.32 2.13
CA GLN A 62 17.88 -5.73 2.31
C GLN A 62 17.46 -5.69 3.77
N MET A 63 16.58 -4.75 4.09
CA MET A 63 16.05 -4.54 5.43
C MET A 63 14.57 -4.20 5.35
N THR A 64 13.79 -4.77 6.26
CA THR A 64 12.37 -4.44 6.43
C THR A 64 12.19 -3.66 7.72
N ILE A 65 11.55 -2.50 7.62
CA ILE A 65 11.18 -1.67 8.77
C ILE A 65 9.67 -1.65 8.95
N VAL A 66 9.23 -1.42 10.18
CA VAL A 66 7.81 -1.32 10.53
C VAL A 66 7.51 0.08 11.06
N ILE A 67 6.58 0.77 10.42
CA ILE A 67 6.06 2.06 10.89
C ILE A 67 4.70 1.80 11.52
N GLN A 68 4.66 1.81 12.86
CA GLN A 68 3.45 1.60 13.66
C GLN A 68 3.43 2.57 14.86
N PHE A 69 3.71 2.09 16.08
CA PHE A 69 3.54 2.87 17.31
C PHE A 69 4.78 3.69 17.67
N GLN A 70 5.97 3.17 17.36
CA GLN A 70 7.23 3.76 17.81
C GLN A 70 8.06 4.23 16.63
N TYR A 71 7.66 5.37 16.08
CA TYR A 71 8.45 6.13 15.11
C TYR A 71 8.37 7.61 15.45
N TRP A 72 9.35 8.38 14.98
CA TRP A 72 9.37 9.83 15.13
C TRP A 72 10.07 10.47 13.94
N ASP A 73 9.96 11.80 13.83
CA ASP A 73 10.58 12.61 12.78
C ASP A 73 10.36 12.08 11.36
N LEU A 74 9.18 11.51 11.09
CA LEU A 74 8.81 11.08 9.74
C LEU A 74 8.72 12.30 8.83
N LYS A 75 9.68 12.42 7.90
CA LYS A 75 9.73 13.48 6.90
C LYS A 75 9.67 12.85 5.53
N VAL A 76 8.78 13.35 4.69
CA VAL A 76 8.61 12.84 3.32
C VAL A 76 8.95 13.96 2.35
N THR A 77 9.80 13.63 1.38
CA THR A 77 10.27 14.53 0.33
C THR A 77 9.92 13.96 -1.03
N ASP A 78 10.29 14.67 -2.10
CA ASP A 78 10.10 14.16 -3.45
C ASP A 78 11.12 13.09 -3.88
N ALA A 79 12.16 12.83 -3.11
CA ALA A 79 13.15 11.79 -3.42
C ALA A 79 12.97 10.54 -2.57
N GLY A 80 12.46 10.69 -1.35
CA GLY A 80 12.37 9.62 -0.36
C GLY A 80 11.77 10.10 0.94
N PHE A 81 12.02 9.34 2.01
CA PHE A 81 11.59 9.69 3.35
C PHE A 81 12.68 9.46 4.38
N GLU A 82 12.58 10.18 5.49
CA GLU A 82 13.40 10.01 6.67
C GLU A 82 12.52 9.57 7.82
N VAL A 83 13.00 8.67 8.66
CA VAL A 83 12.26 8.21 9.85
C VAL A 83 13.21 7.83 10.98
N GLY A 84 12.84 8.18 12.20
CA GLY A 84 13.48 7.70 13.42
C GLY A 84 12.79 6.44 13.94
N LEU A 85 13.58 5.38 14.18
CA LEU A 85 13.12 4.10 14.72
C LEU A 85 14.09 3.61 15.80
N SER A 86 13.63 2.74 16.71
CA SER A 86 14.48 2.11 17.71
C SER A 86 14.86 0.69 17.29
N PHE A 87 16.16 0.36 17.30
CA PHE A 87 16.67 -0.98 17.08
C PHE A 87 17.47 -1.45 18.29
N SER A 88 16.96 -2.46 18.99
CA SER A 88 17.55 -2.95 20.25
C SER A 88 17.76 -1.81 21.26
N ASP A 89 16.70 -1.03 21.51
CA ASP A 89 16.67 0.15 22.40
C ASP A 89 17.61 1.31 22.02
N VAL A 90 18.23 1.24 20.84
CA VAL A 90 19.06 2.33 20.31
C VAL A 90 18.26 3.08 19.23
N PRO A 91 18.01 4.39 19.40
CA PRO A 91 17.37 5.21 18.38
C PRO A 91 18.30 5.36 17.18
N GLU A 92 17.75 5.17 15.98
CA GLU A 92 18.43 5.26 14.69
C GLU A 92 17.60 6.12 13.74
N LYS A 93 18.28 6.97 12.98
CA LYS A 93 17.66 7.74 11.90
C LYS A 93 17.97 7.07 10.58
N LEU A 94 16.94 6.80 9.78
CA LEU A 94 17.05 6.22 8.46
C LEU A 94 16.65 7.24 7.41
N GLU A 95 17.39 7.33 6.31
CA GLU A 95 17.02 8.10 5.11
C GLU A 95 16.94 7.13 3.93
N ILE A 96 15.75 6.97 3.36
CA ILE A 96 15.44 5.93 2.39
C ILE A 96 14.83 6.59 1.13
N PRO A 97 15.55 6.59 0.00
CA PRO A 97 15.01 7.00 -1.29
C PRO A 97 13.87 6.07 -1.72
N PHE A 98 12.85 6.63 -2.38
CA PHE A 98 11.75 5.81 -2.88
C PHE A 98 12.17 4.79 -3.93
N SER A 99 13.26 5.06 -4.66
CA SER A 99 13.85 4.12 -5.62
C SER A 99 14.45 2.88 -4.95
N ALA A 100 14.89 2.99 -3.69
CA ALA A 100 15.50 1.89 -2.93
C ALA A 100 14.46 0.91 -2.35
N VAL A 101 13.18 1.31 -2.32
CA VAL A 101 12.09 0.48 -1.78
C VAL A 101 11.79 -0.67 -2.74
N ARG A 102 11.83 -1.89 -2.22
CA ARG A 102 11.47 -3.14 -2.90
C ARG A 102 10.04 -3.58 -2.61
N GLY A 103 9.55 -3.32 -1.40
CA GLY A 103 8.21 -3.74 -0.99
C GLY A 103 7.55 -2.77 -0.02
N PHE A 104 6.24 -2.64 -0.14
CA PHE A 104 5.38 -1.89 0.78
C PHE A 104 4.13 -2.71 1.08
N TYR A 105 3.88 -3.00 2.36
CA TYR A 105 2.76 -3.84 2.78
C TYR A 105 2.02 -3.26 3.98
N ASP A 106 0.69 -3.24 3.92
CA ASP A 106 -0.22 -2.87 5.02
C ASP A 106 -1.16 -4.04 5.35
N PRO A 107 -0.94 -4.74 6.48
CA PRO A 107 -1.76 -5.87 6.89
C PRO A 107 -3.22 -5.51 7.24
N SER A 108 -3.51 -4.24 7.54
CA SER A 108 -4.83 -3.83 8.03
C SER A 108 -5.90 -3.94 6.94
N VAL A 109 -5.47 -3.79 5.69
CA VAL A 109 -6.30 -3.90 4.49
C VAL A 109 -5.75 -4.91 3.49
N ASN A 110 -4.74 -5.69 3.89
CA ASN A 110 -4.06 -6.69 3.07
C ASN A 110 -3.58 -6.10 1.72
N PHE A 111 -3.00 -4.91 1.77
CA PHE A 111 -2.54 -4.16 0.60
C PHE A 111 -1.03 -4.30 0.45
N GLU A 112 -0.57 -4.75 -0.70
CA GLU A 112 0.85 -5.00 -0.99
C GLU A 112 1.26 -4.39 -2.32
N LEU A 113 2.46 -3.81 -2.35
CA LEU A 113 3.13 -3.31 -3.55
C LEU A 113 4.55 -3.86 -3.56
N GLU A 114 4.93 -4.48 -4.67
CA GLU A 114 6.29 -4.89 -4.94
C GLU A 114 6.87 -4.08 -6.10
N PHE A 115 8.15 -3.74 -5.97
CA PHE A 115 8.87 -2.94 -6.94
C PHE A 115 10.17 -3.64 -7.33
N ASP A 116 10.47 -3.61 -8.63
CA ASP A 116 11.79 -3.98 -9.11
C ASP A 116 12.77 -2.82 -8.81
N VAL A 117 13.80 -3.11 -8.02
CA VAL A 117 14.86 -2.15 -7.69
C VAL A 117 16.08 -2.56 -8.49
N LYS A 118 16.17 -2.07 -9.73
CA LYS A 118 17.38 -2.22 -10.52
C LYS A 118 18.48 -1.36 -9.89
N ALA A 119 19.41 -2.02 -9.23
CA ALA A 119 20.67 -1.37 -8.85
C ALA A 119 21.39 -1.02 -10.16
N GLU A 120 21.34 0.25 -10.57
CA GLU A 120 22.18 0.77 -11.65
C GLU A 120 23.65 0.54 -11.24
N GLY A 121 24.24 -0.58 -11.69
CA GLY A 121 25.63 -0.94 -11.38
C GLY A 121 25.90 -2.44 -11.18
N ALA A 122 24.89 -3.31 -11.06
CA ALA A 122 25.11 -4.75 -11.12
C ALA A 122 24.84 -5.24 -12.55
N ALA A 123 25.89 -5.76 -13.19
CA ALA A 123 25.77 -6.48 -14.46
C ALA A 123 24.71 -7.59 -14.34
N GLU A 124 24.01 -7.81 -15.45
CA GLU A 124 23.01 -8.84 -15.71
C GLU A 124 23.26 -10.13 -14.90
N ASP A 125 22.35 -10.43 -13.97
CA ASP A 125 22.03 -11.82 -13.66
C ASP A 125 20.51 -11.94 -13.75
N ASP A 126 20.08 -12.53 -14.86
CA ASP A 126 18.71 -12.82 -15.24
C ASP A 126 18.24 -14.03 -14.41
N GLU A 127 17.90 -13.81 -13.14
CA GLU A 127 17.12 -14.79 -12.38
C GLU A 127 15.64 -14.51 -12.63
N ALA A 128 15.09 -15.24 -13.61
CA ALA A 128 13.69 -15.26 -13.99
C ALA A 128 12.78 -15.46 -12.77
N ALA A 129 12.21 -14.36 -12.27
CA ALA A 129 11.05 -14.41 -11.39
C ALA A 129 9.82 -14.82 -12.22
N PRO A 130 9.00 -15.77 -11.74
CA PRO A 130 7.80 -16.18 -12.48
C PRO A 130 6.83 -15.00 -12.60
N ALA A 131 6.27 -14.84 -13.79
CA ALA A 131 5.32 -13.77 -14.13
C ALA A 131 4.18 -13.68 -13.11
N PRO A 132 3.80 -12.48 -12.63
CA PRO A 132 2.66 -12.34 -11.73
C PRO A 132 1.37 -12.68 -12.48
N GLU A 133 0.60 -13.62 -11.92
CA GLU A 133 -0.76 -13.91 -12.37
C GLU A 133 -1.67 -12.68 -12.22
N PRO A 134 -2.64 -12.48 -13.11
CA PRO A 134 -3.51 -11.31 -13.09
C PRO A 134 -4.32 -11.23 -11.79
N ILE A 135 -4.22 -10.08 -11.13
CA ILE A 135 -4.93 -9.75 -9.89
C ILE A 135 -6.43 -9.72 -10.18
N ALA A 136 -7.16 -10.76 -9.76
CA ALA A 136 -8.60 -10.76 -9.76
C ALA A 136 -9.11 -9.89 -8.60
N VAL A 137 -9.67 -8.71 -8.93
CA VAL A 137 -10.37 -7.86 -7.97
C VAL A 137 -11.69 -8.55 -7.59
N VAL A 138 -11.67 -9.34 -6.51
CA VAL A 138 -12.90 -9.87 -5.91
C VAL A 138 -13.50 -8.78 -5.03
N THR A 139 -14.52 -8.11 -5.56
CA THR A 139 -15.37 -7.21 -4.79
C THR A 139 -16.51 -8.02 -4.17
N GLU A 140 -16.90 -7.63 -2.95
CA GLU A 140 -18.10 -8.03 -2.20
C GLU A 140 -18.01 -9.37 -1.43
N LYS A 141 -18.49 -9.53 -0.19
CA LYS A 141 -19.45 -8.74 0.62
C LYS A 141 -19.29 -9.17 2.09
N LYS A 142 -19.23 -8.20 3.00
CA LYS A 142 -19.52 -8.37 4.43
C LYS A 142 -21.02 -8.68 4.61
N PRO A 143 -21.40 -9.57 5.54
CA PRO A 143 -22.60 -9.35 6.32
C PRO A 143 -22.28 -9.25 7.81
N GLU A 144 -22.89 -8.22 8.40
CA GLU A 144 -22.85 -7.86 9.81
C GLU A 144 -23.62 -8.86 10.70
N SER A 145 -23.05 -9.10 11.88
CA SER A 145 -23.71 -9.15 13.20
C SER A 145 -25.06 -9.86 13.37
N LYS A 146 -25.06 -10.92 14.19
CA LYS A 146 -26.23 -11.34 15.01
C LYS A 146 -25.84 -11.43 16.50
N LYS A 147 -26.11 -10.35 17.25
CA LYS A 147 -26.37 -10.40 18.70
C LYS A 147 -27.85 -10.75 18.90
N LYS A 148 -28.09 -11.65 19.86
CA LYS A 148 -29.38 -12.23 20.22
C LYS A 148 -29.92 -11.46 21.44
N SER A 149 -31.11 -10.88 21.32
CA SER A 149 -31.87 -10.30 22.43
C SER A 149 -33.34 -10.70 22.29
N ALA A 150 -33.97 -10.94 23.43
CA ALA A 150 -35.28 -11.54 23.61
C ALA A 150 -36.47 -10.57 23.41
N GLU A 151 -37.57 -11.14 22.93
CA GLU A 151 -38.97 -11.08 23.42
C GLU A 151 -39.76 -9.75 23.60
N ALA A 152 -40.99 -9.81 23.04
CA ALA A 152 -42.28 -9.23 23.44
C ALA A 152 -42.76 -7.80 23.05
N GLU A 153 -43.80 -7.84 22.19
CA GLU A 153 -45.12 -7.18 22.31
C GLU A 153 -45.48 -5.83 21.62
N LYS A 154 -46.61 -5.95 20.87
CA LYS A 154 -47.73 -5.00 20.58
C LYS A 154 -47.70 -4.00 19.38
N LYS A 155 -48.47 -4.43 18.36
CA LYS A 155 -49.29 -3.78 17.30
C LYS A 155 -50.02 -2.45 17.66
N PRO A 156 -50.65 -1.73 16.69
CA PRO A 156 -50.12 -1.04 15.49
C PRO A 156 -50.71 0.41 15.37
N ALA A 157 -50.42 1.18 14.29
CA ALA A 157 -51.41 1.89 13.43
C ALA A 157 -50.89 3.15 12.67
N VAL A 158 -51.31 3.20 11.38
CA VAL A 158 -51.63 4.30 10.42
C VAL A 158 -50.57 5.17 9.71
N ALA A 159 -50.75 5.22 8.37
CA ALA A 159 -50.51 6.30 7.38
C ALA A 159 -49.04 6.67 7.09
N ASP A 160 -48.59 7.02 5.88
CA ASP A 160 -49.23 7.47 4.63
C ASP A 160 -48.25 7.17 3.48
N SER A 161 -48.74 6.70 2.35
CA SER A 161 -47.96 6.38 1.17
C SER A 161 -48.08 7.48 0.12
N GLY A 162 -47.01 8.24 -0.11
CA GLY A 162 -46.97 9.25 -1.15
C GLY A 162 -45.56 9.59 -1.61
N GLY A 163 -45.17 9.15 -2.81
CA GLY A 163 -44.27 9.92 -3.66
C GLY A 163 -42.98 9.24 -4.16
N LYS A 164 -43.06 8.80 -5.43
CA LYS A 164 -42.02 8.84 -6.48
C LYS A 164 -40.85 7.84 -6.42
N SER A 165 -41.08 6.69 -7.03
CA SER A 165 -40.04 5.92 -7.72
C SER A 165 -39.53 6.70 -8.95
N ALA A 166 -38.27 7.11 -8.93
CA ALA A 166 -37.55 7.53 -10.13
C ALA A 166 -37.08 6.26 -10.85
N ASP A 167 -37.55 6.11 -12.08
CA ASP A 167 -37.27 5.01 -12.98
C ASP A 167 -35.84 5.16 -13.55
N VAL A 168 -34.94 4.22 -13.22
CA VAL A 168 -33.57 4.19 -13.76
C VAL A 168 -33.58 3.26 -14.96
N VAL A 169 -33.63 3.86 -16.15
CA VAL A 169 -33.51 3.15 -17.42
C VAL A 169 -32.08 2.64 -17.57
N SER A 170 -31.89 1.33 -17.41
CA SER A 170 -30.60 0.67 -17.63
C SER A 170 -30.18 0.77 -19.10
N LEU A 171 -28.93 1.20 -19.32
CA LEU A 171 -28.24 1.45 -20.59
C LEU A 171 -28.02 0.21 -21.49
N ASP A 172 -28.74 -0.89 -21.25
CA ASP A 172 -28.61 -2.15 -22.01
C ASP A 172 -29.60 -2.28 -23.18
N ALA A 173 -30.54 -1.34 -23.32
CA ALA A 173 -31.53 -1.35 -24.40
C ALA A 173 -30.98 -0.94 -25.79
N PHE A 174 -29.68 -0.64 -25.91
CA PHE A 174 -29.10 -0.07 -27.15
C PHE A 174 -28.06 -0.93 -27.86
N ARG A 175 -27.86 -2.19 -27.46
CA ARG A 175 -26.99 -3.13 -28.20
C ARG A 175 -27.76 -4.31 -28.77
N LYS A 176 -28.48 -4.04 -29.85
CA LYS A 176 -28.66 -5.03 -30.91
C LYS A 176 -28.98 -4.33 -32.24
N LYS A 177 -28.03 -4.42 -33.16
CA LYS A 177 -28.24 -4.31 -34.60
C LYS A 177 -27.93 -5.68 -35.19
#